data_AF-A0A9Q1FBB6-F1
#
_entry.id   AF-A0A9Q1FBB6-F1
#
_cell.length_a   1.000
_cell.length_b   1.000
_cell.length_c   1.000
_cell.angle_alpha   90.00
_cell.angle_beta   90.00
_cell.angle_gamma   90.00
#
_symmetry.space_group_name_H-M   'P 1'
#
loop_
_entity.id
_entity.type
_entity.pdbx_description
1 polymer ?
#
loop_
_entity_poly.entity_id
_entity_poly.type
_entity_poly.pdbx_seq_one_letter_code
_entity_poly.pdbx_strand_id
1 'polypeptide(L)'
;MNVRTVILLVHCLLGTGLAMQCREVSGKLKQIDAGVGQVFGVNENDGIYTLYGGPWTQLPGALKHVTVGPSGVWGANANNLWAPTGFRCQGVFPTACLGNTDWQLVAGKLVMIEVGTDGSVYGVNAAGNVYRRDGISACEPVGMDWTFLSECGKSKREL
;
A
#
# COMPACT_ATOMS: atom_id res chain seq x y z
N MET A 1 -26.89 33.47 47.29
CA MET A 1 -26.31 32.73 48.43
C MET A 1 -26.94 31.34 48.40
N ASN A 2 -26.26 30.35 47.78
CA ASN A 2 -25.39 29.32 48.39
C ASN A 2 -26.18 27.99 48.55
N VAL A 3 -25.77 26.78 48.17
CA VAL A 3 -24.69 26.19 47.34
C VAL A 3 -25.14 24.74 46.99
N ARG A 4 -25.05 24.40 45.70
CA ARG A 4 -24.58 23.16 45.02
C ARG A 4 -24.60 21.74 45.68
N THR A 5 -25.01 20.77 44.84
CA THR A 5 -24.45 19.42 44.60
C THR A 5 -24.75 18.25 45.55
N VAL A 6 -25.52 17.26 45.05
CA VAL A 6 -25.15 15.84 45.05
C VAL A 6 -25.59 15.21 43.72
N ILE A 7 -24.60 14.78 42.94
CA ILE A 7 -24.75 14.02 41.69
C ILE A 7 -24.85 12.54 42.06
N LEU A 8 -25.96 11.88 41.70
CA LEU A 8 -25.98 10.43 41.51
C LEU A 8 -26.22 10.17 40.03
N LEU A 9 -25.12 10.25 39.27
CA LEU A 9 -25.01 9.73 37.91
C LEU A 9 -25.18 8.21 37.99
N VAL A 10 -26.40 7.73 37.77
CA VAL A 10 -26.59 6.36 37.28
C VAL A 10 -25.98 6.33 35.89
N HIS A 11 -24.72 5.89 35.83
CA HIS A 11 -23.99 5.54 34.62
C HIS A 11 -24.71 4.36 33.96
N CYS A 12 -25.80 4.64 33.27
CA CYS A 12 -26.18 3.81 32.14
C CYS A 12 -25.46 4.39 30.93
N LEU A 13 -24.17 4.10 30.85
CA LEU A 13 -23.40 4.03 29.61
C LEU A 13 -24.08 2.98 28.73
N LEU A 14 -25.25 3.31 28.17
CA LEU A 14 -25.77 2.61 27.00
C LEU A 14 -24.84 3.05 25.88
N GLY A 15 -23.75 2.30 25.74
CA GLY A 15 -22.74 2.52 24.75
C GLY A 15 -23.39 2.68 23.39
N THR A 16 -23.47 3.92 22.93
CA THR A 16 -23.29 4.21 21.51
C THR A 16 -21.85 3.81 21.23
N GLY A 17 -21.61 2.50 21.14
CA GLY A 17 -20.46 2.02 20.42
C GLY A 17 -20.59 2.70 19.07
N LEU A 18 -19.66 3.59 18.74
CA LEU A 18 -19.39 4.00 17.37
C LEU A 18 -18.91 2.75 16.63
N ALA A 19 -19.81 1.78 16.50
CA ALA A 19 -19.57 0.56 15.77
C ALA A 19 -19.23 1.04 14.37
N MET A 20 -18.00 0.76 13.95
CA MET A 20 -17.58 0.86 12.57
C MET A 20 -18.56 0.04 11.76
N GLN A 21 -19.58 0.69 11.21
CA GLN A 21 -20.60 0.01 10.43
C GLN A 21 -19.97 -0.36 9.10
N CYS A 22 -19.50 -1.60 9.00
CA CYS A 22 -18.97 -2.12 7.75
C CYS A 22 -20.10 -2.13 6.71
N ARG A 23 -19.88 -1.46 5.59
CA ARG A 23 -20.73 -1.55 4.41
C ARG A 23 -20.00 -2.38 3.37
N GLU A 24 -20.66 -3.41 2.87
CA GLU A 24 -20.14 -4.19 1.75
C GLU A 24 -19.98 -3.27 0.52
N VAL A 25 -18.85 -3.41 -0.16
CA VAL A 25 -18.59 -2.79 -1.46
C VAL A 25 -18.51 -3.91 -2.47
N SER A 26 -19.45 -3.94 -3.42
CA SER A 26 -19.53 -5.00 -4.43
C SER A 26 -18.22 -5.18 -5.18
N GLY A 27 -17.67 -6.38 -5.14
CA GLY A 27 -16.40 -6.75 -5.77
C GLY A 27 -15.96 -8.14 -5.33
N LYS A 28 -15.04 -8.75 -6.07
CA LYS A 28 -14.45 -10.06 -5.72
C LYS A 28 -12.94 -9.94 -5.81
N LEU A 29 -12.29 -9.71 -4.68
CA LEU A 29 -10.85 -9.55 -4.56
C LEU A 29 -10.30 -10.60 -3.61
N LYS A 30 -9.07 -11.06 -3.86
CA LYS A 30 -8.32 -11.95 -2.97
C LYS A 30 -7.32 -11.20 -2.09
N GLN A 31 -6.92 -10.00 -2.52
CA GLN A 31 -6.03 -9.11 -1.78
C GLN A 31 -6.39 -7.64 -2.10
N ILE A 32 -6.25 -6.77 -1.11
CA ILE A 32 -6.57 -5.34 -1.17
C ILE A 32 -5.57 -4.57 -0.30
N ASP A 33 -5.26 -3.33 -0.69
CA ASP A 33 -4.48 -2.39 0.10
C ASP A 33 -5.07 -0.97 -0.06
N ALA A 34 -4.95 -0.15 0.98
CA ALA A 34 -5.51 1.19 1.02
C ALA A 34 -4.51 2.20 1.58
N GLY A 35 -4.27 3.26 0.81
CA GLY A 35 -3.28 4.27 1.12
C GLY A 35 -3.49 5.51 0.26
N VAL A 36 -3.04 6.67 0.76
CA VAL A 36 -3.12 7.97 0.05
C VAL A 36 -4.50 8.30 -0.55
N GLY A 37 -5.58 7.87 0.11
CA GLY A 37 -6.96 8.12 -0.34
C GLY A 37 -7.44 7.22 -1.48
N GLN A 38 -6.67 6.19 -1.84
CA GLN A 38 -6.99 5.22 -2.88
C GLN A 38 -7.04 3.81 -2.28
N VAL A 39 -7.73 2.91 -2.99
CA VAL A 39 -7.72 1.48 -2.68
C VAL A 39 -7.37 0.71 -3.94
N PHE A 40 -6.47 -0.24 -3.82
CA PHE A 40 -6.08 -1.15 -4.91
C PHE A 40 -6.29 -2.59 -4.46
N GLY A 41 -6.57 -3.47 -5.40
CA GLY A 41 -6.65 -4.89 -5.10
C GLY A 41 -6.55 -5.77 -6.33
N VAL A 42 -6.41 -7.06 -6.11
CA VAL A 42 -6.35 -8.07 -7.16
C VAL A 42 -7.39 -9.15 -6.93
N ASN A 43 -7.92 -9.73 -8.02
CA ASN A 43 -8.88 -10.83 -7.96
C ASN A 43 -8.22 -12.21 -8.13
N GLU A 44 -9.02 -13.28 -8.10
CA GLU A 44 -8.54 -14.66 -8.29
C GLU A 44 -7.80 -14.87 -9.62
N ASN A 45 -8.20 -14.16 -10.67
CA ASN A 45 -7.59 -14.23 -12.01
C ASN A 45 -6.38 -13.29 -12.18
N ASP A 46 -5.79 -12.80 -11.09
CA ASP A 46 -4.69 -11.82 -11.05
C ASP A 46 -5.05 -10.45 -11.68
N GLY A 47 -6.32 -10.18 -11.97
CA GLY A 47 -6.78 -8.89 -12.50
C GLY A 47 -6.66 -7.78 -11.46
N ILE A 48 -6.15 -6.62 -11.87
CA ILE A 48 -5.85 -5.46 -11.00
C ILE A 48 -7.04 -4.50 -11.00
N TYR A 49 -7.44 -4.02 -9.84
CA TYR A 49 -8.54 -3.08 -9.67
C TYR A 49 -8.17 -1.92 -8.76
N THR A 50 -8.72 -0.74 -9.03
CA THR A 50 -8.61 0.44 -8.17
C THR A 50 -10.00 1.00 -7.83
N LEU A 51 -10.13 1.56 -6.64
CA LEU A 51 -11.30 2.30 -6.17
C LEU A 51 -10.85 3.71 -5.79
N TYR A 52 -11.33 4.71 -6.55
CA TYR A 52 -11.04 6.11 -6.30
C TYR A 52 -12.24 6.98 -6.67
N GLY A 53 -12.93 7.52 -5.68
CA GLY A 53 -14.07 8.43 -5.88
C GLY A 53 -15.27 7.85 -6.64
N GLY A 54 -15.30 6.53 -6.92
CA GLY A 54 -16.28 5.87 -7.78
C GLY A 54 -16.29 4.34 -7.58
N PRO A 55 -16.87 3.57 -8.50
CA PRO A 55 -16.85 2.10 -8.45
C PRO A 55 -15.47 1.53 -8.79
N TRP A 56 -15.29 0.23 -8.55
CA TRP A 56 -14.08 -0.49 -8.95
C TRP A 56 -13.81 -0.36 -10.45
N THR A 57 -12.58 0.02 -10.80
CA THR A 57 -12.09 0.14 -12.18
C THR A 57 -10.97 -0.85 -12.39
N GLN A 58 -11.06 -1.67 -13.45
CA GLN A 58 -10.01 -2.62 -13.80
C GLN A 58 -8.86 -1.90 -14.52
N LEU A 59 -7.62 -2.25 -14.16
CA LEU A 59 -6.40 -1.76 -14.78
C LEU A 59 -5.78 -2.85 -15.67
N PRO A 60 -5.03 -2.48 -16.73
CA PRO A 60 -4.30 -3.45 -17.52
C PRO A 60 -3.17 -4.10 -16.72
N GLY A 61 -2.91 -5.38 -17.00
CA GLY A 61 -1.87 -6.17 -16.36
C GLY A 61 -2.41 -7.32 -15.51
N ALA A 62 -1.48 -8.05 -14.89
CA ALA A 62 -1.79 -9.17 -14.00
C ALA A 62 -0.80 -9.22 -12.81
N LEU A 63 -1.35 -9.12 -11.59
CA LEU A 63 -0.61 -9.11 -10.33
C LEU A 63 -1.23 -10.09 -9.32
N LYS A 64 -0.38 -10.63 -8.45
CA LYS A 64 -0.80 -11.48 -7.32
C LYS A 64 -0.93 -10.70 -6.01
N HIS A 65 -0.22 -9.57 -5.92
CA HIS A 65 -0.25 -8.64 -4.79
C HIS A 65 -0.09 -7.21 -5.31
N VAL A 66 -0.83 -6.26 -4.73
CA VAL A 66 -0.72 -4.83 -5.01
C VAL A 66 -0.76 -4.03 -3.70
N THR A 67 0.04 -2.99 -3.62
CA THR A 67 0.10 -2.06 -2.48
C THR A 67 0.08 -0.62 -2.99
N VAL A 68 -0.42 0.31 -2.18
CA VAL A 68 -0.50 1.74 -2.51
C VAL A 68 -0.10 2.58 -1.31
N GLY A 69 0.80 3.55 -1.54
CA GLY A 69 1.20 4.49 -0.50
C GLY A 69 1.92 5.72 -1.05
N PRO A 70 2.63 6.48 -0.20
CA PRO A 70 3.34 7.69 -0.61
C PRO A 70 4.36 7.48 -1.73
N SER A 71 4.93 6.27 -1.83
CA SER A 71 5.87 5.87 -2.90
C SER A 71 5.19 5.28 -4.14
N GLY A 72 3.89 5.55 -4.29
CA GLY A 72 3.08 5.10 -5.42
C GLY A 72 2.50 3.71 -5.23
N VAL A 73 2.13 3.08 -6.35
CA VAL A 73 1.48 1.77 -6.41
C VAL A 73 2.50 0.72 -6.84
N TRP A 74 2.73 -0.27 -5.99
CA TRP A 74 3.67 -1.37 -6.28
C TRP A 74 2.91 -2.68 -6.43
N GLY A 75 3.44 -3.56 -7.27
CA GLY A 75 2.83 -4.84 -7.60
C GLY A 75 3.85 -5.96 -7.66
N ALA A 76 3.45 -7.16 -7.24
CA ALA A 76 4.24 -8.37 -7.38
C ALA A 76 3.45 -9.47 -8.10
N ASN A 77 4.11 -10.17 -9.01
CA ASN A 77 3.66 -11.47 -9.52
C ASN A 77 4.84 -12.46 -9.53
N ALA A 78 4.60 -13.72 -9.89
CA ALA A 78 5.59 -14.80 -9.74
C ALA A 78 6.96 -14.53 -10.43
N ASN A 79 6.98 -13.67 -11.45
CA ASN A 79 8.17 -13.42 -12.25
C ASN A 79 8.67 -11.97 -12.19
N ASN A 80 7.78 -11.02 -11.86
CA ASN A 80 8.01 -9.60 -12.09
C ASN A 80 7.51 -8.76 -10.92
N LEU A 81 8.27 -7.71 -10.61
CA LEU A 81 7.82 -6.60 -9.78
C LEU A 81 7.48 -5.42 -10.67
N TRP A 82 6.46 -4.67 -10.30
CA TRP A 82 5.97 -3.57 -11.10
C TRP A 82 5.80 -2.32 -10.23
N ALA A 83 6.33 -1.19 -10.70
CA ALA A 83 6.28 0.11 -10.02
C ALA A 83 5.78 1.19 -11.00
N PRO A 84 5.31 2.35 -10.54
CA PRO A 84 4.81 3.39 -11.45
C PRO A 84 5.97 4.08 -12.18
N THR A 85 5.88 4.22 -13.50
CA THR A 85 6.90 4.87 -14.38
C THR A 85 6.98 6.41 -14.27
N GLY A 86 6.25 7.03 -13.34
CA GLY A 86 5.74 8.39 -13.53
C GLY A 86 6.04 9.43 -12.47
N PHE A 87 7.21 9.45 -11.81
CA PHE A 87 7.66 10.68 -11.13
C PHE A 87 8.83 11.29 -11.92
N ARG A 88 8.51 12.07 -12.96
CA ARG A 88 9.50 12.98 -13.53
C ARG A 88 9.49 14.26 -12.73
N CYS A 89 10.62 14.60 -12.13
CA CYS A 89 10.83 15.91 -11.50
C CYS A 89 10.58 17.04 -12.49
N GLN A 90 9.42 17.69 -12.37
CA GLN A 90 9.26 19.08 -12.76
C GLN A 90 8.59 19.82 -11.61
N GLY A 91 9.37 20.13 -10.57
CA GLY A 91 9.17 21.28 -9.67
C GLY A 91 7.79 21.58 -9.08
N VAL A 92 6.80 20.69 -9.17
CA VAL A 92 5.40 20.93 -8.83
C VAL A 92 4.77 19.61 -8.41
N PHE A 93 4.45 19.46 -7.13
CA PHE A 93 3.38 18.56 -6.68
C PHE A 93 2.04 19.34 -6.75
N PRO A 94 0.84 18.74 -6.82
CA PRO A 94 0.45 17.37 -7.21
C PRO A 94 -0.87 17.33 -8.02
N THR A 95 -0.88 16.96 -9.30
CA THR A 95 -2.19 16.73 -10.00
C THR A 95 -2.16 15.75 -11.18
N ALA A 96 -1.00 15.28 -11.63
CA ALA A 96 -0.92 14.38 -12.79
C ALA A 96 -0.75 12.88 -12.43
N CYS A 97 -1.19 12.46 -11.24
CA CYS A 97 -1.20 11.05 -10.84
C CYS A 97 -2.37 10.25 -11.44
N LEU A 98 -3.16 10.87 -12.32
CA LEU A 98 -4.26 10.21 -13.00
C LEU A 98 -3.72 9.39 -14.17
N GLY A 99 -3.59 8.09 -13.94
CA GLY A 99 -3.84 7.12 -15.01
C GLY A 99 -2.69 6.78 -15.94
N ASN A 100 -1.43 7.14 -15.63
CA ASN A 100 -0.34 6.46 -16.33
C ASN A 100 -0.14 5.07 -15.71
N THR A 101 -0.89 4.09 -16.22
CA THR A 101 -0.77 2.66 -15.90
C THR A 101 0.48 2.03 -16.54
N ASP A 102 1.45 2.85 -16.88
CA ASP A 102 2.74 2.41 -17.38
C ASP A 102 3.49 1.83 -16.19
N TRP A 103 3.44 0.51 -16.09
CA TRP A 103 4.15 -0.26 -15.10
C TRP A 103 5.60 -0.44 -15.55
N GLN A 104 6.56 -0.07 -14.71
CA GLN A 104 7.97 -0.35 -14.92
C GLN A 104 8.30 -1.70 -14.28
N LEU A 105 8.92 -2.59 -15.07
CA LEU A 105 9.48 -3.81 -14.53
C LEU A 105 10.65 -3.46 -13.59
N VAL A 106 10.54 -3.87 -12.34
CA VAL A 106 11.61 -3.81 -11.35
C VAL A 106 12.20 -5.20 -11.21
N ALA A 107 13.53 -5.31 -11.28
CA ALA A 107 14.19 -6.60 -11.08
C ALA A 107 13.95 -7.13 -9.67
N GLY A 108 13.62 -8.42 -9.56
CA GLY A 108 13.38 -9.09 -8.29
C GLY A 108 12.24 -10.11 -8.40
N LYS A 109 12.18 -11.05 -7.45
CA LYS A 109 11.15 -12.09 -7.37
C LYS A 109 10.54 -12.09 -5.97
N LEU A 110 9.50 -11.28 -5.78
CA LEU A 110 8.77 -11.19 -4.52
C LEU A 110 7.37 -11.80 -4.67
N VAL A 111 6.86 -12.38 -3.59
CA VAL A 111 5.49 -12.91 -3.50
C VAL A 111 4.53 -11.92 -2.86
N MET A 112 5.07 -10.95 -2.10
CA MET A 112 4.32 -9.87 -1.46
C MET A 112 5.23 -8.63 -1.36
N ILE A 113 4.63 -7.45 -1.49
CA ILE A 113 5.29 -6.16 -1.47
C ILE A 113 4.37 -5.14 -0.78
N GLU A 114 4.95 -4.26 0.03
CA GLU A 114 4.23 -3.27 0.84
C GLU A 114 4.91 -1.91 0.81
N VAL A 115 4.10 -0.86 0.73
CA VAL A 115 4.53 0.55 0.87
C VAL A 115 4.11 1.05 2.25
N GLY A 116 5.08 1.38 3.09
CA GLY A 116 4.84 2.00 4.39
C GLY A 116 4.34 3.43 4.29
N THR A 117 3.73 3.94 5.36
CA THR A 117 3.25 5.34 5.46
C THR A 117 4.38 6.37 5.39
N ASP A 118 5.62 5.96 5.59
CA ASP A 118 6.84 6.78 5.43
C ASP A 118 7.42 6.71 4.00
N GLY A 119 6.77 5.98 3.09
CA GLY A 119 7.25 5.74 1.73
C GLY A 119 8.30 4.63 1.62
N SER A 120 8.66 3.97 2.72
CA SER A 120 9.53 2.79 2.64
C SER A 120 8.84 1.67 1.87
N VAL A 121 9.61 0.89 1.09
CA VAL A 121 9.07 -0.26 0.36
C VAL A 121 9.81 -1.52 0.77
N TYR A 122 9.05 -2.52 1.17
CA TYR A 122 9.56 -3.82 1.58
C TYR A 122 8.85 -4.92 0.81
N GLY A 123 9.52 -6.06 0.66
CA GLY A 123 8.88 -7.23 0.13
C GLY A 123 9.54 -8.51 0.58
N VAL A 124 8.83 -9.62 0.37
CA VAL A 124 9.27 -10.95 0.75
C VAL A 124 9.27 -11.86 -0.47
N ASN A 125 10.33 -12.66 -0.63
CA ASN A 125 10.42 -13.65 -1.71
C ASN A 125 9.76 -14.99 -1.31
N ALA A 126 9.67 -15.93 -2.25
CA ALA A 126 9.08 -17.25 -2.00
C ALA A 126 9.84 -18.08 -0.94
N ALA A 127 11.10 -17.74 -0.65
CA ALA A 127 11.91 -18.38 0.39
C ALA A 127 11.74 -17.72 1.78
N GLY A 128 10.89 -16.70 1.91
CA GLY A 128 10.68 -15.97 3.16
C GLY A 128 11.74 -14.92 3.46
N ASN A 129 12.65 -14.64 2.52
CA ASN A 129 13.65 -13.58 2.69
C ASN A 129 13.02 -12.21 2.50
N VAL A 130 13.30 -11.30 3.44
CA VAL A 130 12.77 -9.93 3.44
C VAL A 130 13.79 -9.00 2.78
N TYR A 131 13.30 -8.08 1.95
CA TYR A 131 14.12 -7.09 1.26
C TYR A 131 13.53 -5.70 1.46
N ARG A 132 14.40 -4.70 1.56
CA ARG A 132 14.05 -3.27 1.51
C ARG A 132 14.46 -2.71 0.15
N ARG A 133 13.60 -1.91 -0.48
CA ARG A 133 13.97 -1.11 -1.66
C ARG A 133 14.71 0.14 -1.21
N ASP A 134 15.95 0.31 -1.67
CA ASP A 134 16.79 1.45 -1.34
C ASP A 134 16.74 2.52 -2.45
N GLY A 135 17.03 3.76 -2.06
CA GLY A 135 17.18 4.87 -3.01
C GLY A 135 15.88 5.50 -3.50
N ILE A 136 14.72 5.11 -2.96
CA ILE A 136 13.44 5.75 -3.30
C ILE A 136 13.51 7.23 -2.88
N SER A 137 13.27 8.11 -3.85
CA SER A 137 13.21 9.56 -3.63
C SER A 137 12.33 10.22 -4.68
N ALA A 138 12.09 11.53 -4.56
CA ALA A 138 11.35 12.28 -5.57
C ALA A 138 12.01 12.24 -6.97
N CYS A 139 13.34 12.15 -7.03
CA CYS A 139 14.10 12.06 -8.28
C CYS A 139 14.31 10.63 -8.78
N GLU A 140 14.19 9.65 -7.88
CA GLU A 140 14.38 8.22 -8.16
C GLU A 140 13.20 7.43 -7.54
N PRO A 141 11.99 7.54 -8.11
CA PRO A 141 10.77 7.04 -7.47
C PRO A 141 10.70 5.52 -7.36
N VAL A 142 11.37 4.81 -8.26
CA VAL A 142 11.46 3.35 -8.25
C VAL A 142 12.60 2.88 -7.35
N GLY A 143 13.44 3.78 -6.85
CA GLY A 143 14.66 3.44 -6.12
C GLY A 143 15.68 2.73 -7.00
N MET A 144 16.81 2.36 -6.40
CA MET A 144 17.97 1.80 -7.08
C MET A 144 18.04 0.28 -6.89
N ASP A 145 18.08 -0.17 -5.64
CA ASP A 145 18.49 -1.54 -5.30
C ASP A 145 17.59 -2.20 -4.25
N TRP A 146 17.72 -3.52 -4.12
CA TRP A 146 17.13 -4.29 -3.03
C TRP A 146 18.21 -4.67 -2.02
N THR A 147 18.04 -4.28 -0.76
CA THR A 147 18.86 -4.76 0.35
C THR A 147 18.17 -5.93 1.02
N PHE A 148 18.83 -7.11 1.03
CA PHE A 148 18.40 -8.24 1.84
C PHE A 148 18.49 -7.88 3.32
N LEU A 149 17.35 -7.92 4.00
CA LEU A 149 17.29 -7.86 5.44
C LEU A 149 17.45 -9.28 5.94
N SER A 150 18.69 -9.61 6.31
CA SER A 150 18.92 -10.75 7.17
C SER A 150 17.99 -10.68 8.37
N GLU A 151 17.48 -11.84 8.80
CA GLU A 151 16.88 -11.99 10.12
C GLU A 151 17.59 -11.11 11.14
N CYS A 152 16.82 -10.45 12.01
CA CYS A 152 17.30 -9.51 13.01
C CYS A 152 18.67 -9.98 13.58
N GLY A 153 19.78 -9.38 13.10
CA GLY A 153 21.13 -9.64 13.58
C GLY A 153 22.20 -10.26 12.66
N LYS A 154 22.01 -10.49 11.34
CA LYS A 154 23.12 -11.05 10.51
C LYS A 154 23.32 -10.44 9.12
N SER A 155 23.86 -9.22 9.04
CA SER A 155 24.27 -8.64 7.75
C SER A 155 25.31 -9.54 7.06
N LYS A 156 24.99 -10.04 5.87
CA LYS A 156 25.98 -10.49 4.89
C LYS A 156 25.96 -9.48 3.74
N ARG A 157 27.08 -8.76 3.59
CA ARG A 157 27.42 -8.06 2.35
C ARG A 157 27.81 -9.13 1.33
N GLU A 158 27.10 -9.21 0.22
CA GLU A 158 27.58 -9.95 -0.95
C GLU A 158 28.47 -9.00 -1.78
N LEU A 159 29.58 -9.55 -2.28
CA LEU A 159 30.63 -8.90 -3.08
C LEU A 159 30.19 -8.71 -4.53
#